data_AF-A0A504JKE9-F1
#
_entry.id   AF-A0A504JKE9-F1
#
_cell.length_a   1.000
_cell.length_b   1.000
_cell.length_c   1.000
_cell.angle_alpha   90.00
_cell.angle_beta   90.00
_cell.angle_gamma   90.00
#
_symmetry.space_group_name_H-M   'P 1'
#
loop_
_entity.id
_entity.type
_entity.pdbx_description
1 polymer ?
#
loop_
_entity_poly.entity_id
_entity_poly.type
_entity_poly.pdbx_seq_one_letter_code
_entity_poly.pdbx_strand_id
1 'polypeptide(L)' 'MKTRKEFIVVAENNNQDILYDWIDKNKHLFSFISKDEGCGCCVSIFTIEAEEEVLETLPKEILV' A
#
# COMPACT_ATOMS: atom_id res chain seq x y z
N MET A 1 0.78 23.01 -3.82
CA MET A 1 -0.16 22.20 -3.01
C MET A 1 0.20 20.77 -3.28
N LYS A 2 0.72 20.01 -2.31
CA LYS A 2 1.03 18.60 -2.53
C LYS A 2 -0.29 17.82 -2.52
N THR A 3 -0.60 17.17 -3.63
CA THR A 3 -1.87 16.45 -3.80
C THR A 3 -1.78 15.15 -3.02
N ARG A 4 -2.66 14.98 -2.03
CA ARG A 4 -2.84 13.69 -1.36
C ARG A 4 -3.80 12.86 -2.19
N LYS A 5 -3.50 11.57 -2.35
CA LYS A 5 -4.39 10.63 -3.04
C LYS A 5 -4.65 9.45 -2.12
N GLU A 6 -5.90 9.02 -2.11
CA GLU A 6 -6.31 7.73 -1.59
C GLU A 6 -6.04 6.67 -2.67
N PHE A 7 -5.43 5.55 -2.28
CA PHE A 7 -5.18 4.44 -3.17
C PHE A 7 -5.41 3.11 -2.45
N ILE A 8 -6.16 2.22 -3.09
CA ILE A 8 -6.41 0.86 -2.60
C ILE A 8 -5.35 -0.04 -3.20
N VAL A 9 -4.54 -0.65 -2.34
CA VAL A 9 -3.48 -1.59 -2.74
C VAL A 9 -3.94 -3.00 -2.45
N VAL A 10 -3.84 -3.87 -3.45
CA VAL A 10 -4.16 -5.29 -3.35
C VAL A 10 -2.92 -6.08 -3.74
N ALA A 11 -2.47 -6.99 -2.87
CA ALA A 11 -1.39 -7.93 -3.17
C ALA A 11 -1.81 -9.37 -2.84
N GLU A 12 -1.46 -10.29 -3.71
CA GLU A 12 -1.79 -11.72 -3.58
C GLU A 12 -0.55 -12.61 -3.39
N ASN A 13 -0.71 -13.71 -2.65
CA ASN A 13 0.32 -14.74 -2.46
C ASN A 13 1.68 -14.14 -2.04
N ASN A 14 2.76 -14.46 -2.75
CA ASN A 14 4.14 -14.03 -2.47
C ASN A 14 4.35 -12.51 -2.61
N ASN A 15 3.38 -11.77 -3.15
CA ASN A 15 3.48 -10.32 -3.29
C ASN A 15 3.11 -9.57 -2.01
N GLN A 16 2.50 -10.24 -1.03
CA GLN A 16 2.16 -9.63 0.26
C GLN A 16 3.40 -9.13 0.99
N ASP A 17 4.48 -9.94 1.05
CA ASP A 17 5.71 -9.56 1.75
C ASP A 17 6.30 -8.27 1.17
N ILE A 18 6.26 -8.12 -0.16
CA ILE A 18 6.73 -6.92 -0.86
C ILE A 18 5.86 -5.71 -0.49
N LEU A 19 4.54 -5.89 -0.43
CA LEU A 19 3.60 -4.85 -0.01
C LEU A 19 3.86 -4.43 1.44
N TYR A 20 4.00 -5.38 2.35
CA TYR A 20 4.29 -5.13 3.76
C TYR A 20 5.62 -4.41 3.95
N ASP A 21 6.68 -4.83 3.26
CA ASP A 21 7.98 -4.17 3.28
C ASP A 21 7.91 -2.73 2.77
N TRP A 22 7.15 -2.50 1.69
CA TRP A 22 6.96 -1.16 1.15
C TRP A 22 6.16 -0.27 2.11
N ILE A 23 5.10 -0.80 2.72
CA ILE A 23 4.32 -0.11 3.75
C ILE A 23 5.23 0.24 4.92
N ASP A 24 6.02 -0.70 5.44
CA ASP A 24 6.87 -0.45 6.62
C ASP A 24 7.90 0.66 6.37
N LYS A 25 8.50 0.67 5.18
CA LYS A 25 9.46 1.70 4.75
C LYS A 25 8.82 3.09 4.61
N ASN A 26 7.56 3.16 4.17
CA ASN A 26 6.91 4.43 3.82
C ASN A 26 5.83 4.89 4.81
N LYS A 27 5.46 4.07 5.82
CA LYS A 27 4.35 4.37 6.76
C LYS A 27 4.43 5.70 7.48
N HIS A 28 5.65 6.20 7.69
CA HIS A 28 5.90 7.49 8.32
C HIS A 28 5.56 8.69 7.42
N LEU A 29 5.40 8.48 6.11
CA LEU A 29 4.99 9.46 5.10
C LEU A 29 3.49 9.41 4.81
N PHE A 30 2.78 8.39 5.32
CA PHE A 30 1.35 8.25 5.10
C PHE A 30 0.59 9.19 6.04
N SER A 31 -0.43 9.85 5.49
CA SER A 31 -1.41 10.58 6.28
C SER A 31 -2.45 9.63 6.88
N PHE A 32 -2.70 8.50 6.21
CA PHE A 32 -3.59 7.45 6.68
C PHE A 32 -3.19 6.09 6.10
N ILE A 33 -3.39 5.03 6.89
CA ILE A 33 -3.37 3.64 6.45
C ILE A 33 -4.44 2.86 7.21
N SER A 34 -5.25 2.08 6.49
CA SER A 34 -6.22 1.16 7.09
C SER A 34 -5.53 -0.02 7.78
N LYS A 35 -6.31 -0.85 8.48
CA LYS A 35 -5.86 -2.22 8.79
C LYS A 35 -5.84 -3.05 7.50
N ASP A 36 -5.21 -4.22 7.53
CA ASP A 36 -5.37 -5.19 6.44
C ASP A 36 -6.83 -5.64 6.38
N GLU A 37 -7.52 -5.31 5.28
CA GLU A 37 -8.90 -5.67 4.99
C GLU A 37 -9.00 -6.93 4.11
N GLY A 38 -7.87 -7.60 3.86
CA GLY A 38 -7.78 -8.80 3.05
C GLY A 38 -8.30 -10.08 3.72
N CYS A 39 -8.17 -11.21 3.02
CA CYS A 39 -8.61 -12.54 3.49
C CYS A 39 -7.73 -13.11 4.63
N GLY A 40 -6.60 -12.46 4.93
CA GLY A 40 -5.66 -12.82 6.00
C GLY A 40 -4.64 -13.93 5.65
N CYS A 41 -4.79 -14.63 4.53
CA CYS A 41 -3.85 -15.69 4.12
C CYS A 41 -3.35 -15.62 2.66
N CYS A 42 -4.08 -14.91 1.80
CA CYS A 42 -4.02 -15.04 0.35
C CYS A 42 -4.02 -13.69 -0.37
N VAL A 43 -4.68 -12.71 0.23
CA VAL A 43 -4.84 -11.36 -0.28
C VAL A 43 -4.69 -10.42 0.92
N SER A 44 -3.90 -9.38 0.75
CA SER A 44 -3.87 -8.22 1.64
C SER A 44 -4.42 -7.00 0.92
N ILE A 45 -5.25 -6.23 1.61
CA ILE A 45 -5.90 -5.03 1.07
C ILE A 45 -5.67 -3.87 2.04
N PHE A 46 -5.11 -2.78 1.53
CA PHE A 46 -4.88 -1.56 2.30
C PHE A 46 -5.40 -0.34 1.58
N THR A 47 -6.10 0.52 2.31
CA THR A 47 -6.40 1.89 1.88
C THR A 47 -5.34 2.82 2.43
N ILE A 48 -4.61 3.51 1.56
CA ILE A 48 -3.49 4.38 1.93
C ILE A 48 -3.75 5.80 1.40
N GLU A 49 -3.60 6.79 2.27
CA GLU A 49 -3.55 8.20 1.88
C GLU A 49 -2.12 8.73 2.05
N ALA A 50 -1.50 9.13 0.95
CA ALA A 50 -0.16 9.71 0.96
C ALA A 50 0.00 10.77 -0.14
N GLU A 51 1.15 11.46 -0.12
CA GLU A 51 1.55 12.31 -1.24
C GLU A 51 1.75 11.46 -2.50
N GLU A 52 1.39 12.03 -3.65
CA GLU A 52 1.48 11.34 -4.96
C GLU A 52 2.86 10.72 -5.22
N GLU A 53 3.95 11.44 -4.90
CA GLU A 53 5.34 10.96 -5.09
C GLU A 53 5.62 9.68 -4.31
N VAL A 54 5.02 9.50 -3.13
CA VAL A 54 5.20 8.29 -2.31
C VAL A 54 4.47 7.13 -2.97
N LEU A 55 3.24 7.35 -3.44
CA LEU A 55 2.44 6.33 -4.11
C LEU A 55 3.09 5.87 -5.43
N GLU A 56 3.81 6.75 -6.12
CA GLU A 56 4.58 6.39 -7.32
C GLU A 56 5.74 5.43 -7.05
N THR A 57 6.23 5.33 -5.80
CA THR A 57 7.25 4.36 -5.41
C THR A 57 6.72 2.96 -5.16
N LEU A 58 5.39 2.78 -5.12
CA LEU A 58 4.77 1.48 -4.92
C LEU A 58 5.21 0.52 -6.06
N PRO A 59 5.70 -0.70 -5.75
CA PRO A 59 6.15 -1.64 -6.76
C PRO A 59 4.95 -2.10 -7.61
N LYS A 60 4.71 -1.45 -8.76
CA LYS A 60 3.51 -1.69 -9.58
C LYS A 60 3.36 -3.14 -10.06
N GLU A 61 4.44 -3.92 -10.02
CA GLU A 61 4.46 -5.36 -10.33
C GLU A 61 3.65 -6.22 -9.34
N ILE A 62 3.37 -5.69 -8.14
CA ILE A 62 2.62 -6.43 -7.11
C ILE A 62 1.11 -6.17 -7.14
N LEU A 63 0.69 -5.16 -7.92
CA LEU A 63 -0.70 -4.79 -8.08
C LEU A 63 -1.41 -5.80 -8.98
N VAL A 64 -2.57 -6.27 -8.51
CA VAL A 64 -3.49 -7.14 -9.27
C VAL A 64 -4.62 -6.33 -9.88
#